data_AF-A0A0S8EJV2-F1
#
_entry.id   AF-A0A0S8EJV2-F1
#
_cell.length_a   1.000
_cell.length_b   1.000
_cell.length_c   1.000
_cell.angle_alpha   90.00
_cell.angle_beta   90.00
_cell.angle_gamma   90.00
#
_symmetry.space_group_name_H-M   'P 1'
#
loop_
_entity.id
_entity.type
_entity.pdbx_description
1 polymer ?
#
loop_
_entity_poly.entity_id
_entity_poly.type
_entity_poly.pdbx_seq_one_letter_code
_entity_poly.pdbx_strand_id
1 'polypeptide(L)'
;MMTKEIALAFIVIILPLCSCAQAPDKQSKNLEYLQHNFKELYSTDYDQFWKILRGAAAGAQGCKVTTDTARFLELARINSINAEFNEFFNREIEQLAVRKTECFLSALLITDENTQAGVLKRLQHPLFVESADLARALKPFAQSKYAALVNRYLGSQ
;
A
#
# COMPACT_ATOMS: atom_id res chain seq x y z
N MET A 1 -79.65 -16.56 -34.76
CA MET A 1 -78.57 -15.56 -34.61
C MET A 1 -77.59 -16.10 -33.59
N MET A 2 -76.40 -16.53 -34.03
CA MET A 2 -75.36 -17.14 -33.21
C MET A 2 -74.20 -16.13 -33.14
N THR A 3 -73.98 -15.52 -31.99
CA THR A 3 -72.80 -14.69 -31.72
C THR A 3 -71.67 -15.57 -31.23
N LYS A 4 -70.54 -15.55 -31.96
CA LYS A 4 -69.29 -16.23 -31.60
C LYS A 4 -68.45 -15.25 -30.78
N GLU A 5 -68.30 -15.50 -29.49
CA GLU A 5 -67.34 -14.84 -28.61
C GLU A 5 -65.96 -15.46 -28.85
N ILE A 6 -65.00 -14.66 -29.31
CA ILE A 6 -63.59 -15.04 -29.47
C ILE A 6 -62.85 -14.60 -28.21
N ALA A 7 -62.52 -15.54 -27.33
CA ALA A 7 -61.67 -15.28 -26.18
C ALA A 7 -60.19 -15.28 -26.62
N LEU A 8 -59.61 -14.08 -26.77
CA LEU A 8 -58.17 -13.89 -26.92
C LEU A 8 -57.49 -14.06 -25.55
N ALA A 9 -56.80 -15.18 -25.37
CA ALA A 9 -55.93 -15.40 -24.21
C ALA A 9 -54.59 -14.69 -24.43
N PHE A 10 -54.37 -13.57 -23.75
CA PHE A 10 -53.05 -12.93 -23.64
C PHE A 10 -52.18 -13.72 -22.65
N ILE A 11 -51.29 -14.56 -23.17
CA ILE A 11 -50.24 -15.21 -22.39
C ILE A 11 -49.13 -14.18 -22.14
N VAL A 12 -49.14 -13.57 -20.95
CA VAL A 12 -48.03 -12.75 -20.46
C VAL A 12 -46.93 -13.70 -20.00
N ILE A 13 -45.89 -13.86 -20.82
CA ILE A 13 -44.69 -14.61 -20.46
C ILE A 13 -43.87 -13.75 -19.50
N ILE A 14 -44.03 -13.99 -18.20
CA ILE A 14 -43.14 -13.44 -17.16
C ILE A 14 -41.83 -14.22 -17.24
N LEU A 15 -40.87 -13.72 -18.03
CA LEU A 15 -39.49 -14.20 -18.01
C LEU A 15 -38.93 -13.95 -16.60
N PRO A 16 -38.48 -15.00 -15.87
CA PRO A 16 -37.74 -14.78 -14.64
C PRO A 16 -36.42 -14.13 -15.06
N LEU A 17 -36.25 -12.84 -14.73
CA LEU A 17 -34.94 -12.20 -14.69
C LEU A 17 -34.16 -12.95 -13.62
N CYS A 18 -33.51 -14.03 -14.05
CA CYS A 18 -32.50 -14.74 -13.30
C CYS A 18 -31.39 -13.71 -13.10
N SER A 19 -31.49 -12.95 -12.01
CA SER A 19 -30.42 -12.13 -11.52
C SER A 19 -29.31 -13.11 -11.19
N CYS A 20 -28.35 -13.25 -12.11
CA CYS A 20 -27.06 -13.84 -11.82
C CYS A 20 -26.46 -12.94 -10.72
N ALA A 21 -26.76 -13.26 -9.47
CA ALA A 21 -26.01 -12.80 -8.34
C ALA A 21 -24.60 -13.35 -8.54
N GLN A 22 -23.76 -12.57 -9.23
CA GLN A 22 -22.32 -12.80 -9.23
C GLN A 22 -21.94 -12.84 -7.76
N ALA A 23 -21.52 -14.02 -7.29
CA ALA A 23 -20.94 -14.14 -5.96
C ALA A 23 -19.88 -13.04 -5.85
N PRO A 24 -19.88 -12.22 -4.78
CA PRO A 24 -18.95 -11.12 -4.65
C PRO A 24 -17.56 -11.68 -4.87
N ASP A 25 -16.89 -11.18 -5.91
CA ASP A 25 -15.56 -11.61 -6.29
C ASP A 25 -14.71 -11.53 -5.04
N LYS A 26 -14.10 -12.65 -4.65
CA LYS A 26 -13.43 -12.80 -3.37
C LYS A 26 -12.12 -12.03 -3.46
N GLN A 27 -12.21 -10.71 -3.35
CA GLN A 27 -11.11 -9.79 -3.56
C GLN A 27 -9.93 -10.24 -2.72
N SER A 28 -8.81 -10.55 -3.37
CA SER A 28 -7.64 -11.07 -2.68
C SER A 28 -7.16 -10.03 -1.68
N LYS A 29 -7.16 -10.36 -0.39
CA LYS A 29 -6.64 -9.48 0.67
C LYS A 29 -5.11 -9.39 0.57
N ASN A 30 -4.63 -8.47 -0.28
CA ASN A 30 -3.22 -8.19 -0.57
C ASN A 30 -2.83 -6.77 -0.08
N LEU A 31 -1.62 -6.31 -0.38
CA LEU A 31 -1.14 -4.99 0.08
C LEU A 31 -1.99 -3.82 -0.43
N GLU A 32 -2.44 -3.91 -1.67
CA GLU A 32 -3.33 -2.91 -2.29
C GLU A 32 -4.68 -2.87 -1.56
N TYR A 33 -5.24 -4.04 -1.23
CA TYR A 33 -6.44 -4.12 -0.40
C TYR A 33 -6.23 -3.45 0.97
N LEU A 34 -5.08 -3.66 1.61
CA LEU A 34 -4.75 -3.02 2.89
C LEU A 34 -4.67 -1.50 2.76
N GLN A 35 -4.08 -0.97 1.69
CA GLN A 35 -3.97 0.48 1.45
C GLN A 35 -5.35 1.16 1.40
N HIS A 36 -6.34 0.49 0.78
CA HIS A 36 -7.69 1.04 0.63
C HIS A 36 -8.62 0.75 1.81
N ASN A 37 -8.38 -0.34 2.55
CA ASN A 37 -9.28 -0.81 3.62
C ASN A 37 -8.58 -0.86 4.99
N PHE A 38 -7.60 0.01 5.22
CA PHE A 38 -6.72 -0.03 6.40
C PHE A 38 -7.50 -0.14 7.72
N LYS A 39 -8.46 0.77 7.94
CA LYS A 39 -9.22 0.83 9.20
C LYS A 39 -10.10 -0.40 9.40
N GLU A 40 -10.81 -0.81 8.34
CA GLU A 40 -11.68 -1.98 8.37
C GLU A 40 -10.87 -3.25 8.63
N LEU A 41 -9.79 -3.47 7.88
CA LEU A 41 -8.97 -4.65 8.01
C LEU A 41 -8.33 -4.71 9.41
N TYR A 42 -7.83 -3.59 9.92
CA TYR A 42 -7.27 -3.52 11.27
C TYR A 42 -8.30 -3.87 12.35
N SER A 43 -9.55 -3.41 12.24
CA SER A 43 -10.56 -3.63 13.29
C SER A 43 -11.33 -4.95 13.16
N THR A 44 -11.43 -5.53 11.97
CA THR A 44 -12.27 -6.71 11.69
C THR A 44 -11.48 -7.98 11.43
N ASP A 45 -10.24 -7.88 10.97
CA ASP A 45 -9.39 -9.02 10.61
C ASP A 45 -7.91 -8.69 10.89
N TYR A 46 -7.64 -8.44 12.17
CA TYR A 46 -6.33 -8.01 12.68
C TYR A 46 -5.19 -8.96 12.31
N ASP A 47 -5.44 -10.28 12.31
CA ASP A 47 -4.45 -11.27 11.92
C ASP A 47 -4.08 -11.15 10.43
N GLN A 48 -5.08 -11.00 9.55
CA GLN A 48 -4.84 -10.80 8.13
C GLN A 48 -4.17 -9.44 7.87
N PHE A 49 -4.52 -8.38 8.61
CA PHE A 49 -3.83 -7.09 8.56
C PHE A 49 -2.33 -7.27 8.75
N TRP A 50 -1.93 -7.89 9.86
CA TRP A 50 -0.50 -8.08 10.16
C TRP A 50 0.17 -9.07 9.23
N LYS A 51 -0.54 -10.10 8.77
CA LYS A 51 -0.01 -11.04 7.78
C LYS A 51 0.38 -10.34 6.48
N ILE A 52 -0.50 -9.48 5.95
CA ILE A 52 -0.22 -8.72 4.72
C ILE A 52 0.93 -7.75 4.97
N LEU A 53 0.88 -6.98 6.06
CA LEU A 53 1.86 -5.96 6.35
C LEU A 53 3.26 -6.54 6.55
N ARG A 54 3.39 -7.62 7.36
CA ARG A 54 4.67 -8.32 7.56
C ARG A 54 5.16 -9.00 6.29
N GLY A 55 4.26 -9.55 5.47
CA GLY A 55 4.61 -10.12 4.17
C GLY A 55 5.20 -9.07 3.24
N ALA A 56 4.58 -7.89 3.16
CA ALA A 56 5.08 -6.78 2.36
C ALA A 56 6.43 -6.26 2.86
N ALA A 57 6.58 -6.08 4.19
CA ALA A 57 7.85 -5.69 4.79
C ALA A 57 8.97 -6.70 4.49
N ALA A 58 8.71 -8.01 4.68
CA ALA A 58 9.68 -9.05 4.36
C ALA A 58 10.09 -9.04 2.88
N GLY A 59 9.14 -8.79 1.97
CA GLY A 59 9.42 -8.58 0.54
C GLY A 59 10.33 -7.38 0.30
N ALA A 60 10.01 -6.24 0.91
CA ALA A 60 10.79 -5.01 0.81
C ALA A 60 12.22 -5.19 1.36
N GLN A 61 12.38 -5.79 2.55
CA GLN A 61 13.69 -6.09 3.15
C GLN A 61 14.52 -7.07 2.31
N GLY A 62 13.84 -7.96 1.58
CA GLY A 62 14.47 -8.90 0.65
C GLY A 62 15.05 -8.24 -0.60
N CYS A 63 14.57 -7.04 -0.97
CA CYS A 63 15.07 -6.26 -2.11
C CYS A 63 15.19 -7.04 -3.43
N LYS A 64 14.33 -8.04 -3.64
CA LYS A 64 14.34 -8.86 -4.86
C LYS A 64 13.72 -8.13 -6.05
N VAL A 65 12.70 -7.32 -5.79
CA VAL A 65 11.93 -6.61 -6.80
C VAL A 65 11.70 -5.18 -6.32
N THR A 66 12.25 -4.20 -7.03
CA THR A 66 12.16 -2.77 -6.65
C THR A 66 10.72 -2.28 -6.52
N THR A 67 9.80 -2.77 -7.37
CA THR A 67 8.39 -2.38 -7.33
C THR A 67 7.69 -2.87 -6.07
N ASP A 68 8.07 -4.03 -5.51
CA ASP A 68 7.48 -4.52 -4.27
C ASP A 68 7.91 -3.66 -3.08
N THR A 69 9.19 -3.27 -3.05
CA THR A 69 9.71 -2.29 -2.09
C THR A 69 9.00 -0.94 -2.26
N ALA A 70 8.76 -0.48 -3.49
CA ALA A 70 8.07 0.78 -3.75
C ALA A 70 6.62 0.76 -3.23
N ARG A 71 5.88 -0.32 -3.51
CA ARG A 71 4.50 -0.52 -3.00
C ARG A 71 4.45 -0.59 -1.47
N PHE A 72 5.49 -1.15 -0.83
CA PHE A 72 5.61 -1.07 0.63
C PHE A 72 5.83 0.37 1.11
N LEU A 73 6.71 1.14 0.46
CA LEU A 73 6.97 2.54 0.82
C LEU A 73 5.74 3.45 0.64
N GLU A 74 4.85 3.15 -0.32
CA GLU A 74 3.57 3.86 -0.51
C GLU A 74 2.66 3.83 0.72
N LEU A 75 2.86 2.89 1.66
CA LEU A 75 2.17 2.89 2.95
C LEU A 75 2.44 4.17 3.76
N ALA A 76 3.49 4.94 3.45
CA ALA A 76 3.74 6.25 4.05
C ALA A 76 2.60 7.26 3.81
N ARG A 77 1.76 7.03 2.78
CA ARG A 77 0.56 7.84 2.50
C ARG A 77 -0.57 7.61 3.47
N ILE A 78 -0.54 6.52 4.22
CA ILE A 78 -1.56 6.20 5.21
C ILE A 78 -1.38 7.13 6.41
N ASN A 79 -2.20 8.18 6.45
CA ASN A 79 -2.28 9.09 7.60
C ASN A 79 -3.08 8.41 8.74
N SER A 80 -2.46 7.44 9.39
CA SER A 80 -3.04 6.70 10.50
C SER A 80 -2.51 7.21 11.83
N ILE A 81 -3.41 7.42 12.80
CA ILE A 81 -3.05 7.63 14.21
C ILE A 81 -2.71 6.31 14.94
N ASN A 82 -2.70 5.18 14.22
CA ASN A 82 -2.40 3.89 14.80
C ASN A 82 -0.91 3.78 15.17
N ALA A 83 -0.62 3.74 16.47
CA ALA A 83 0.75 3.70 16.99
C ALA A 83 1.50 2.42 16.57
N GLU A 84 0.87 1.24 16.65
CA GLU A 84 1.50 -0.04 16.31
C GLU A 84 1.96 -0.08 14.86
N PHE A 85 1.09 0.34 13.92
CA PHE A 85 1.43 0.43 12.50
C PHE A 85 2.56 1.42 12.26
N ASN A 86 2.48 2.62 12.87
CA ASN A 86 3.51 3.64 12.68
C ASN A 86 4.87 3.18 13.24
N GLU A 87 4.87 2.53 14.40
CA GLU A 87 6.06 1.95 15.00
C GLU A 87 6.68 0.89 14.09
N PHE A 88 5.87 -0.07 13.64
CA PHE A 88 6.30 -1.12 12.73
C PHE A 88 6.84 -0.54 11.43
N PHE A 89 6.09 0.36 10.78
CA PHE A 89 6.48 0.92 9.50
C PHE A 89 7.76 1.75 9.60
N ASN A 90 7.90 2.60 10.63
CA ASN A 90 9.13 3.37 10.87
C ASN A 90 10.33 2.45 11.05
N ARG A 91 10.20 1.39 11.86
CA ARG A 91 11.26 0.40 12.05
C ARG A 91 11.72 -0.20 10.73
N GLU A 92 10.79 -0.63 9.91
CA GLU A 92 11.12 -1.28 8.64
C GLU A 92 11.78 -0.32 7.65
N ILE A 93 11.24 0.91 7.46
CA ILE A 93 11.82 1.86 6.50
C ILE A 93 13.19 2.40 6.94
N GLU A 94 13.40 2.58 8.25
CA GLU A 94 14.68 3.05 8.79
C GLU A 94 15.76 1.97 8.61
N GLN A 95 15.44 0.72 8.93
CA GLN A 95 16.34 -0.41 8.71
C GLN A 95 16.62 -0.60 7.21
N LEU A 96 15.62 -0.43 6.36
CA LEU A 96 15.77 -0.52 4.91
C LEU A 96 16.70 0.59 4.38
N ALA A 97 16.53 1.83 4.85
CA ALA A 97 17.35 2.97 4.45
C ALA A 97 18.82 2.83 4.86
N VAL A 98 19.10 2.21 6.02
CA VAL A 98 20.49 1.98 6.49
C VAL A 98 21.11 0.71 5.89
N ARG A 99 20.39 -0.42 5.90
CA ARG A 99 20.96 -1.73 5.55
C ARG A 99 20.90 -2.04 4.05
N LYS A 100 19.99 -1.41 3.32
CA LYS A 100 19.68 -1.68 1.91
C LYS A 100 19.53 -0.37 1.13
N THR A 101 20.39 0.60 1.40
CA THR A 101 20.24 2.00 0.95
C THR A 101 19.98 2.16 -0.56
N GLU A 102 20.72 1.48 -1.43
CA GLU A 102 20.52 1.61 -2.87
C GLU A 102 19.16 1.06 -3.33
N CYS A 103 18.73 -0.07 -2.77
CA CYS A 103 17.40 -0.65 -3.01
C CYS A 103 16.31 0.29 -2.50
N PHE A 104 16.46 0.81 -1.27
CA PHE A 104 15.56 1.82 -0.69
C PHE A 104 15.42 3.04 -1.60
N LEU A 105 16.54 3.64 -2.02
CA LEU A 105 16.55 4.84 -2.86
C LEU A 105 15.97 4.55 -4.25
N SER A 106 16.26 3.38 -4.84
CA SER A 106 15.68 2.98 -6.13
C SER A 106 14.17 2.82 -6.06
N ALA A 107 13.67 2.22 -4.98
CA ALA A 107 12.25 2.05 -4.76
C ALA A 107 11.58 3.41 -4.50
N LEU A 108 12.15 4.24 -3.64
CA LEU A 108 11.61 5.56 -3.32
C LEU A 108 11.55 6.46 -4.56
N LEU A 109 12.57 6.41 -5.42
CA LEU A 109 12.66 7.21 -6.64
C LEU A 109 11.52 6.96 -7.63
N ILE A 110 10.97 5.73 -7.66
CA ILE A 110 9.86 5.38 -8.55
C ILE A 110 8.47 5.59 -7.93
N THR A 111 8.40 5.99 -6.65
CA THR A 111 7.14 6.37 -6.00
C THR A 111 6.75 7.82 -6.30
N ASP A 112 5.48 8.15 -6.09
CA ASP A 112 4.98 9.51 -6.23
C ASP A 112 5.57 10.48 -5.18
N GLU A 113 5.52 11.79 -5.47
CA GLU A 113 6.11 12.82 -4.62
C GLU A 113 5.55 12.86 -3.18
N ASN A 114 4.28 12.48 -2.98
CA ASN A 114 3.68 12.44 -1.65
C ASN A 114 4.23 11.28 -0.84
N THR A 115 4.40 10.11 -1.48
CA THR A 115 5.10 8.96 -0.88
C THR A 115 6.53 9.35 -0.51
N GLN A 116 7.27 9.97 -1.43
CA GLN A 116 8.63 10.45 -1.18
C GLN A 116 8.68 11.41 0.02
N ALA A 117 7.79 12.40 0.05
CA ALA A 117 7.70 13.36 1.15
C ALA A 117 7.38 12.68 2.48
N GLY A 118 6.42 11.74 2.50
CA GLY A 118 5.99 11.02 3.70
C GLY A 118 7.11 10.16 4.28
N VAL A 119 7.84 9.43 3.44
CA VAL A 119 8.99 8.62 3.86
C VAL A 119 10.12 9.52 4.39
N LEU A 120 10.50 10.55 3.64
CA LEU A 120 11.60 11.44 4.06
C LEU A 120 11.29 12.17 5.37
N LYS A 121 10.03 12.62 5.56
CA LYS A 121 9.59 13.22 6.82
C LYS A 121 9.74 12.27 8.01
N ARG A 122 9.45 10.98 7.83
CA ARG A 122 9.64 9.98 8.90
C ARG A 122 11.13 9.80 9.21
N LEU A 123 11.99 9.77 8.19
CA LEU A 123 13.43 9.63 8.38
C LEU A 123 14.10 10.85 9.06
N GLN A 124 13.49 12.04 9.02
CA GLN A 124 14.00 13.22 9.74
C GLN A 124 13.99 13.05 11.26
N HIS A 125 13.11 12.18 11.77
CA HIS A 125 12.98 11.90 13.21
C HIS A 125 12.97 10.37 13.42
N PRO A 126 14.09 9.69 13.16
CA PRO A 126 14.15 8.24 13.24
C PRO A 126 13.95 7.77 14.68
N LEU A 127 13.30 6.62 14.85
CA LEU A 127 12.96 6.03 16.15
C LEU A 127 13.79 4.78 16.49
N PHE A 128 14.33 4.10 15.48
CA PHE A 128 14.98 2.79 15.57
C PHE A 128 16.42 2.78 15.10
N VAL A 129 16.86 3.84 14.42
CA VAL A 129 18.24 4.04 13.99
C VAL A 129 18.70 5.45 14.35
N GLU A 130 20.01 5.61 14.59
CA GLU A 130 20.57 6.94 14.84
C GLU A 130 20.56 7.79 13.56
N SER A 131 20.24 9.08 13.68
CA SER A 131 20.29 10.02 12.55
C SER A 131 21.65 10.03 11.85
N ALA A 132 22.73 9.83 12.63
CA ALA A 132 24.09 9.74 12.12
C ALA A 132 24.32 8.52 11.22
N ASP A 133 23.67 7.39 11.51
CA ASP A 133 23.79 6.18 10.70
C ASP A 133 23.01 6.31 9.38
N LEU A 134 21.83 6.94 9.41
CA LEU A 134 21.10 7.31 8.18
C LEU A 134 21.92 8.28 7.31
N ALA A 135 22.47 9.34 7.89
CA ALA A 135 23.30 10.28 7.16
C ALA A 135 24.52 9.59 6.55
N ARG A 136 25.18 8.70 7.31
CA ARG A 136 26.33 7.92 6.81
C ARG A 136 25.94 6.99 5.67
N ALA A 137 24.79 6.33 5.76
CA ALA A 137 24.28 5.44 4.72
C ALA A 137 23.92 6.21 3.43
N LEU A 138 23.28 7.36 3.55
CA LEU A 138 22.76 8.14 2.41
C LEU A 138 23.81 9.03 1.73
N LYS A 139 24.79 9.56 2.48
CA LYS A 139 25.80 10.50 1.96
C LYS A 139 26.54 10.04 0.70
N PRO A 140 26.95 8.77 0.53
CA PRO A 140 27.58 8.29 -0.71
C PRO A 140 26.73 8.51 -1.97
N PHE A 141 25.42 8.65 -1.84
CA PHE A 141 24.48 8.80 -2.95
C PHE A 141 24.14 10.27 -3.28
N ALA A 142 24.73 11.25 -2.57
CA ALA A 142 24.41 12.68 -2.73
C ALA A 142 24.77 13.27 -4.11
N GLN A 143 25.67 12.61 -4.85
CA GLN A 143 26.09 12.99 -6.20
C GLN A 143 25.73 11.91 -7.25
N SER A 144 24.66 11.15 -6.99
CA SER A 144 24.20 10.07 -7.87
C SER A 144 22.85 10.41 -8.52
N LYS A 145 22.25 9.45 -9.24
CA LYS A 145 20.85 9.56 -9.70
C LYS A 145 19.83 9.78 -8.58
N TYR A 146 20.21 9.54 -7.32
CA TYR A 146 19.38 9.77 -6.13
C TYR A 146 19.63 11.14 -5.47
N ALA A 147 20.47 12.00 -6.05
CA ALA A 147 20.90 13.26 -5.45
C ALA A 147 19.73 14.11 -4.93
N ALA A 148 18.63 14.22 -5.69
CA ALA A 148 17.46 15.00 -5.28
C ALA A 148 16.84 14.48 -3.96
N LEU A 149 16.65 13.16 -3.83
CA LEU A 149 16.11 12.54 -2.62
C LEU A 149 17.07 12.69 -1.43
N VAL A 150 18.34 12.41 -1.66
CA VAL A 150 19.37 12.44 -0.62
C VAL A 150 19.59 13.86 -0.11
N ASN A 151 19.68 14.84 -1.00
CA ASN A 151 19.87 16.23 -0.61
C ASN A 151 18.63 16.81 0.08
N ARG A 152 17.43 16.37 -0.29
CA ARG A 152 16.20 16.74 0.43
C ARG A 152 16.21 16.24 1.87
N TYR A 153 16.78 15.05 2.12
CA TYR A 153 16.99 14.55 3.48
C TYR A 153 18.10 15.30 4.21
N LEU A 154 19.31 15.34 3.63
CA LEU A 154 20.50 15.91 4.29
C LEU A 154 20.41 17.42 4.52
N GLY A 155 19.71 18.16 3.65
CA GLY A 155 19.51 19.61 3.79
C GLY A 155 18.41 20.00 4.77
N SER A 156 17.75 19.02 5.39
CA SER A 156 16.67 19.24 6.37
C SER A 156 17.07 18.93 7.82
N GLN A 157 18.31 18.49 8.04
CA GLN A 157 18.91 18.33 9.36
C GLN A 157 19.61 19.61 9.79
#